data_AF-A0AAV0GB29-F1
#
_entry.id   AF-A0AAV0GB29-F1
#
_cell.length_a   1.000
_cell.length_b   1.000
_cell.length_c   1.000
_cell.angle_alpha   90.00
_cell.angle_beta   90.00
_cell.angle_gamma   90.00
#
_symmetry.space_group_name_H-M   'P 1'
#
loop_
_entity.id
_entity.type
_entity.pdbx_description
1 polymer ?
#
loop_
_entity_poly.entity_id
_entity_poly.type
_entity_poly.pdbx_seq_one_letter_code
_entity_poly.pdbx_strand_id
1 'polypeptide(L)'
;MKLADFLTYSLKSLVQFLLPEFQSLIDSTPNEFDTFQDILNLYEGGIRLPQGNLLKALTDNIPIESVKEILRSDGEGLFKLPTPQVIQEDKTAWRTDEEFGREMLAGVNPVIICRLQEFPPKSKLDPNVYGDQTSKITKEHIQDSLDGLSVEEAINTNRLFILNHHDTLMPYLRRINATNNKIYASRTLLFLQRDVILKPIAIELSLPNSLGDEFGADAKVYTPAEQGVENGLWQLAKAYAAVNDSGVHQLISHWLNTHAVIEPFVIATNRQMSVLHPIYKLLHPHFRYTITVNALARQILINAGGILEKTVFPERYAMELSAVVYKDWVFTDQALPTDLVKRGVAVEDSSSRHGVRLLIEDYPYAVDGLEIWSSIKTWVDEYCKLYYKSDDMVQKDTELQAWWKELREEGHGDLKDKPWWPKMQTVGELINSCTIIIWIASALHAAVNFGQYMYAGYLPNRPTLSRRFMPELGTGDYMELEADPDNFFLKTITPQMQTLLGVSLIEILSRHTSEEVYLGQRDFPEWTNDQEALDAFARFGKQLGAIEDSIMKMNIDEKLRNRTGPVKVPYTLLFPTSEPSLTGRGIPNSVSV
;
A
#
# COMPACT_ATOMS: atom_id res chain seq x y z
N MET A 1 21.02 9.30 14.76
CA MET A 1 19.92 9.22 15.74
C MET A 1 19.28 7.85 15.54
N LYS A 2 18.95 7.12 16.62
CA LYS A 2 18.31 5.80 16.49
C LYS A 2 16.95 5.95 15.77
N LEU A 3 16.57 4.99 14.92
CA LEU A 3 15.30 5.05 14.17
C LEU A 3 14.08 5.28 15.08
N ALA A 4 14.04 4.57 16.21
CA ALA A 4 12.98 4.73 17.21
C ALA A 4 12.90 6.17 17.77
N ASP A 5 14.05 6.79 18.02
CA ASP A 5 14.13 8.17 18.51
C ASP A 5 13.71 9.14 17.40
N PHE A 6 14.19 8.94 16.17
CA PHE A 6 13.78 9.74 15.00
C PHE A 6 12.27 9.70 14.79
N LEU A 7 11.67 8.50 14.70
CA LEU A 7 10.22 8.36 14.50
C LEU A 7 9.44 8.94 15.67
N THR A 8 9.89 8.70 16.91
CA THR A 8 9.24 9.25 18.10
C THR A 8 9.25 10.77 18.07
N TYR A 9 10.40 11.41 17.81
CA TYR A 9 10.50 12.87 17.80
C TYR A 9 9.78 13.47 16.61
N SER A 10 9.92 12.92 15.42
CA SER A 10 9.31 13.44 14.19
C SER A 10 7.78 13.34 14.26
N LEU A 11 7.24 12.19 14.65
CA LEU A 11 5.79 12.01 14.73
C LEU A 11 5.17 12.76 15.89
N LYS A 12 5.83 12.81 17.07
CA LYS A 12 5.35 13.67 18.17
C LYS A 12 5.39 15.14 17.78
N SER A 13 6.42 15.59 17.07
CA SER A 13 6.51 16.98 16.63
C SER A 13 5.41 17.35 15.64
N LEU A 14 5.08 16.43 14.73
CA LEU A 14 3.96 16.59 13.80
C LEU A 14 2.62 16.78 14.54
N VAL A 15 2.35 15.96 15.56
CA VAL A 15 1.09 16.02 16.31
C VAL A 15 1.04 17.18 17.30
N GLN A 16 2.10 17.40 18.07
CA GLN A 16 2.10 18.32 19.21
C GLN A 16 2.39 19.77 18.80
N PHE A 17 3.16 19.98 17.73
CA PHE A 17 3.64 21.32 17.36
C PHE A 17 3.19 21.75 15.98
N LEU A 18 3.21 20.89 14.95
CA LEU A 18 2.82 21.31 13.61
C LEU A 18 1.31 21.38 13.42
N LEU A 19 0.57 20.40 13.93
CA LEU A 19 -0.88 20.36 13.75
C LEU A 19 -1.62 21.60 14.31
N PRO A 20 -1.36 22.07 15.55
CA PRO A 20 -1.99 23.30 16.05
C PRO A 20 -1.62 24.54 15.23
N GLU A 21 -0.39 24.60 14.72
CA GLU A 21 0.07 25.77 13.97
C GLU A 21 -0.46 25.79 12.55
N PHE A 22 -0.58 24.64 11.89
CA PHE A 22 -1.34 24.53 10.64
C PHE A 22 -2.77 25.04 10.83
N GLN A 23 -3.42 24.76 11.97
CA GLN A 23 -4.78 25.25 12.25
C GLN A 23 -4.85 26.78 12.37
N SER A 24 -3.75 27.44 12.71
CA SER A 24 -3.67 28.90 12.83
C SER A 24 -3.37 29.63 11.50
N LEU A 25 -2.84 28.91 10.51
CA LEU A 25 -2.32 29.42 9.21
C LEU A 25 -3.38 29.78 8.17
N ILE A 26 -4.66 29.76 8.55
CA ILE A 26 -5.78 29.82 7.62
C ILE A 26 -5.97 31.25 7.08
N ASP A 27 -5.74 31.43 5.77
CA ASP A 27 -5.95 32.66 5.00
C ASP A 27 -7.39 32.75 4.43
N SER A 28 -7.70 33.76 3.61
CA SER A 28 -9.06 34.21 3.21
C SER A 28 -10.11 33.19 2.69
N THR A 29 -9.72 31.98 2.26
CA THR A 29 -10.59 30.82 1.96
C THR A 29 -10.24 29.67 2.92
N PRO A 30 -11.05 29.38 3.96
CA PRO A 30 -10.64 28.45 5.00
C PRO A 30 -10.42 27.01 4.50
N ASN A 31 -9.17 26.52 4.58
CA ASN A 31 -8.79 25.11 4.41
C ASN A 31 -8.95 24.50 2.99
N GLU A 32 -8.73 25.28 1.93
CA GLU A 32 -8.84 24.83 0.54
C GLU A 32 -7.57 25.12 -0.27
N PHE A 33 -7.35 24.34 -1.33
CA PHE A 33 -6.50 24.77 -2.45
C PHE A 33 -7.41 25.31 -3.55
N ASP A 34 -7.11 26.49 -4.06
CA ASP A 34 -7.93 27.11 -5.11
C ASP A 34 -7.47 26.67 -6.51
N THR A 35 -6.18 26.35 -6.66
CA THR A 35 -5.56 25.92 -7.91
C THR A 35 -4.56 24.77 -7.69
N PHE A 36 -4.24 24.01 -8.75
CA PHE A 36 -3.15 23.03 -8.68
C PHE A 36 -1.79 23.67 -8.40
N GLN A 37 -1.60 24.93 -8.82
CA GLN A 37 -0.37 25.66 -8.52
C GLN A 37 -0.21 25.87 -7.01
N ASP A 38 -1.29 26.03 -6.25
CA ASP A 38 -1.20 26.17 -4.79
C ASP A 38 -0.64 24.90 -4.13
N ILE A 39 -0.95 23.71 -4.69
CA ILE A 39 -0.36 22.44 -4.24
C ILE A 39 1.10 22.35 -4.70
N LEU A 40 1.41 22.70 -5.95
CA LEU A 40 2.79 22.68 -6.47
C LEU A 40 3.73 23.61 -5.68
N ASN A 41 3.20 24.73 -5.18
CA ASN A 41 3.94 25.68 -4.36
C ASN A 41 4.48 25.06 -3.06
N LEU A 42 3.88 23.97 -2.56
CA LEU A 42 4.40 23.22 -1.40
C LEU A 42 5.82 22.66 -1.63
N TYR A 43 6.15 22.35 -2.88
CA TYR A 43 7.44 21.77 -3.28
C TYR A 43 8.37 22.78 -3.96
N GLU A 44 7.81 23.80 -4.63
CA GLU A 44 8.58 24.81 -5.35
C GLU A 44 9.03 25.97 -4.45
N GLY A 45 8.09 26.56 -3.70
CA GLY A 45 8.30 27.78 -2.91
C GLY A 45 8.15 27.62 -1.40
N GLY A 46 7.69 26.45 -0.93
CA GLY A 46 7.41 26.16 0.48
C GLY A 46 6.18 26.90 1.03
N ILE A 47 5.91 26.71 2.33
CA ILE A 47 4.78 27.35 3.01
C ILE A 47 5.24 28.70 3.57
N ARG A 48 4.61 29.79 3.11
CA ARG A 48 4.83 31.11 3.70
C ARG A 48 4.11 31.20 5.04
N LEU A 49 4.83 30.96 6.14
CA LEU A 49 4.31 31.24 7.47
C LEU A 49 4.10 32.76 7.67
N PRO A 50 3.01 33.21 8.33
CA PRO A 50 2.86 34.60 8.71
C PRO A 50 4.03 34.96 9.65
N GLN A 51 4.76 36.04 9.33
CA GLN A 51 5.89 36.48 10.14
C GLN A 51 5.42 36.86 11.55
N GLY A 52 6.04 36.30 12.60
CA GLY A 52 5.71 36.60 14.00
C GLY A 52 5.93 35.46 15.00
N ASN A 53 5.12 35.44 16.07
CA ASN A 53 5.20 34.54 17.22
C ASN A 53 5.18 33.03 16.86
N LEU A 54 4.62 32.67 15.71
CA LEU A 54 4.49 31.30 15.20
C LEU A 54 5.85 30.64 14.91
N LEU A 55 6.71 31.35 14.17
CA LEU A 55 8.06 30.89 13.86
C LEU A 55 8.88 30.70 15.14
N LYS A 56 8.68 31.61 16.10
CA LYS A 56 9.35 31.59 17.40
C LYS A 56 8.86 30.42 18.28
N ALA A 57 7.55 30.15 18.29
CA ALA A 57 6.99 28.99 19.00
C ALA A 57 7.50 27.66 18.43
N LEU A 58 7.66 27.55 17.10
CA LEU A 58 8.23 26.37 16.45
C LEU A 58 9.73 26.20 16.73
N THR A 59 10.52 27.28 16.70
CA THR A 59 11.97 27.22 17.00
C THR A 59 12.28 27.00 18.47
N ASP A 60 11.41 27.46 19.38
CA ASP A 60 11.63 27.38 20.83
C ASP A 60 11.17 26.03 21.41
N ASN A 61 10.23 25.32 20.77
CA ASN A 61 9.62 24.09 21.30
C ASN A 61 10.00 22.79 20.56
N ILE A 62 10.60 22.86 19.38
CA ILE A 62 11.06 21.67 18.64
C ILE A 62 12.57 21.46 18.91
N PRO A 63 13.01 20.24 19.29
CA PRO A 63 14.43 19.93 19.42
C PRO A 63 15.21 20.27 18.14
N ILE A 64 16.38 20.91 18.26
CA ILE A 64 17.20 21.39 17.13
C ILE A 64 17.50 20.27 16.11
N GLU A 65 17.64 19.04 16.58
CA GLU A 65 17.88 17.85 15.77
C GLU A 65 16.67 17.51 14.87
N SER A 66 15.45 17.73 15.36
CA SER A 66 14.20 17.51 14.61
C SER A 66 13.84 18.71 13.72
N VAL A 67 14.18 19.93 14.16
CA VAL A 67 14.05 21.16 13.37
C VAL A 67 14.81 21.03 12.05
N LYS A 68 16.05 20.54 12.04
CA LYS A 68 16.86 20.46 10.81
C LYS A 68 16.35 19.45 9.77
N GLU A 69 15.68 18.39 10.20
CA GLU A 69 15.15 17.37 9.28
C GLU A 69 13.74 17.72 8.77
N ILE A 70 12.91 18.38 9.58
CA ILE A 70 11.53 18.78 9.23
C ILE A 70 11.50 20.16 8.53
N LEU A 71 12.38 21.09 8.92
CA LEU A 71 12.41 22.49 8.47
C LEU A 71 13.60 22.76 7.57
N ARG A 72 13.83 21.95 6.53
CA ARG A 72 14.93 22.15 5.56
C ARG A 72 14.97 23.61 5.09
N SER A 73 15.85 24.41 5.68
CA SER A 73 15.99 25.84 5.42
C SER A 73 17.22 26.05 4.55
N ASP A 74 17.06 25.90 3.24
CA ASP A 74 18.04 26.31 2.24
C ASP A 74 18.04 27.83 1.98
N GLY A 75 17.23 28.58 2.75
CA GLY A 75 17.10 30.03 2.61
C GLY A 75 16.06 30.46 1.57
N GLU A 76 15.34 29.52 0.93
CA GLU A 76 14.31 29.83 -0.08
C GLU A 76 12.87 29.77 0.45
N GLY A 77 12.64 29.23 1.65
CA GLY A 77 11.32 29.20 2.30
C GLY A 77 11.32 28.23 3.48
N LEU A 78 10.49 28.47 4.50
CA LEU A 78 10.26 27.49 5.56
C LEU A 78 9.32 26.38 5.02
N PHE A 79 9.52 25.13 5.44
CA PHE A 79 8.65 23.99 5.09
C PHE A 79 8.53 23.66 3.58
N LYS A 80 9.62 23.77 2.80
CA LYS A 80 9.64 23.24 1.42
C LYS A 80 9.73 21.71 1.45
N LEU A 81 8.68 21.05 0.98
CA LEU A 81 8.63 19.59 0.90
C LEU A 81 9.46 19.09 -0.30
N PRO A 82 10.13 17.92 -0.22
CA PRO A 82 10.79 17.32 -1.39
C PRO A 82 9.80 17.10 -2.54
N THR A 83 10.15 17.39 -3.79
CA THR A 83 9.25 17.10 -4.92
C THR A 83 9.01 15.58 -5.04
N PRO A 84 7.76 15.09 -4.97
CA PRO A 84 7.43 13.69 -5.20
C PRO A 84 7.79 13.25 -6.61
N GLN A 85 8.33 12.04 -6.77
CA GLN A 85 8.79 11.55 -8.07
C GLN A 85 7.68 11.52 -9.12
N VAL A 86 6.43 11.23 -8.73
CA VAL A 86 5.28 11.18 -9.65
C VAL A 86 5.00 12.50 -10.39
N ILE A 87 5.49 13.63 -9.88
CA ILE A 87 5.39 14.96 -10.52
C ILE A 87 6.75 15.57 -10.87
N GLN A 88 7.84 14.82 -10.69
CA GLN A 88 9.20 15.36 -10.84
C GLN A 88 9.55 15.66 -12.30
N GLU A 89 9.21 14.75 -13.21
CA GLU A 89 9.48 14.90 -14.65
C GLU A 89 8.28 15.51 -15.40
N ASP A 90 7.06 15.13 -15.02
CA ASP A 90 5.82 15.65 -15.62
C ASP A 90 4.76 15.90 -14.53
N LYS A 91 4.37 17.17 -14.36
CA LYS A 91 3.42 17.62 -13.31
C LYS A 91 1.96 17.24 -13.60
N THR A 92 1.68 16.66 -14.77
CA THR A 92 0.33 16.37 -15.27
C THR A 92 0.11 14.90 -15.61
N ALA A 93 1.18 14.13 -15.83
CA ALA A 93 1.10 12.72 -16.23
C ALA A 93 0.30 11.82 -15.27
N TRP A 94 0.24 12.16 -13.98
CA TRP A 94 -0.59 11.49 -12.97
C TRP A 94 -2.09 11.49 -13.33
N ARG A 95 -2.57 12.45 -14.12
CA ARG A 95 -3.97 12.54 -14.58
C ARG A 95 -4.31 11.58 -15.70
N THR A 96 -3.31 10.96 -16.32
CA THR A 96 -3.55 10.07 -17.46
C THR A 96 -4.23 8.78 -17.03
N ASP A 97 -4.99 8.18 -17.94
CA ASP A 97 -5.58 6.86 -17.72
C ASP A 97 -4.50 5.77 -17.68
N GLU A 98 -3.41 5.97 -18.44
CA GLU A 98 -2.24 5.09 -18.43
C GLU A 98 -1.61 5.03 -17.02
N GLU A 99 -1.33 6.18 -16.39
CA GLU A 99 -0.74 6.17 -15.05
C GLU A 99 -1.69 5.59 -13.99
N PHE A 100 -2.97 5.98 -14.05
CA PHE A 100 -3.97 5.46 -13.12
C PHE A 100 -4.08 3.92 -13.16
N GLY A 101 -4.02 3.33 -14.36
CA GLY A 101 -3.98 1.87 -14.50
C GLY A 101 -2.63 1.26 -14.11
N ARG A 102 -1.52 1.90 -14.50
CA ARG A 102 -0.15 1.43 -14.22
C ARG A 102 0.15 1.35 -12.73
N GLU A 103 -0.31 2.30 -11.93
CA GLU A 103 -0.10 2.29 -10.48
C GLU A 103 -0.72 1.07 -9.78
N MET A 104 -1.70 0.40 -10.39
CA MET A 104 -2.24 -0.86 -9.86
C MET A 104 -1.26 -2.05 -10.01
N LEU A 105 -0.23 -1.90 -10.86
CA LEU A 105 0.82 -2.89 -11.11
C LEU A 105 2.17 -2.48 -10.49
N ALA A 106 2.42 -1.18 -10.38
CA ALA A 106 3.74 -0.62 -10.08
C ALA A 106 3.70 0.67 -9.25
N GLY A 107 2.57 0.99 -8.63
CA GLY A 107 2.42 2.12 -7.71
C GLY A 107 2.63 1.71 -6.25
N VAL A 108 2.04 2.46 -5.34
CA VAL A 108 2.13 2.24 -3.87
C VAL A 108 1.29 1.06 -3.37
N ASN A 109 0.23 0.67 -4.10
CA ASN A 109 -0.64 -0.46 -3.73
C ASN A 109 -0.77 -1.50 -4.85
N PRO A 110 0.33 -2.13 -5.28
CA PRO A 110 0.34 -2.98 -6.46
C PRO A 110 -0.16 -4.40 -6.18
N VAL A 111 -0.94 -4.62 -5.10
CA VAL A 111 -1.22 -5.97 -4.55
C VAL A 111 -2.69 -6.39 -4.60
N ILE A 112 -3.59 -5.52 -5.08
CA ILE A 112 -5.05 -5.75 -4.99
C ILE A 112 -5.68 -6.20 -6.32
N ILE A 113 -5.15 -5.74 -7.45
CA ILE A 113 -5.77 -6.00 -8.75
C ILE A 113 -5.98 -7.50 -9.01
N CYS A 114 -7.17 -7.83 -9.50
CA CYS A 114 -7.58 -9.20 -9.82
C CYS A 114 -7.93 -9.33 -11.29
N ARG A 115 -7.81 -10.53 -11.85
CA ARG A 115 -8.40 -10.83 -13.15
C ARG A 115 -9.91 -10.92 -13.02
N LEU A 116 -10.64 -10.32 -13.95
CA LEU A 116 -12.08 -10.46 -14.03
C LEU A 116 -12.43 -11.85 -14.58
N GLN A 117 -13.16 -12.64 -13.79
CA GLN A 117 -13.51 -14.01 -14.14
C GLN A 117 -14.91 -14.15 -14.74
N GLU A 118 -15.82 -13.23 -14.40
CA GLU A 118 -17.19 -13.22 -14.86
C GLU A 118 -17.69 -11.78 -15.04
N PHE A 119 -18.68 -11.60 -15.92
CA PHE A 119 -19.27 -10.31 -16.21
C PHE A 119 -20.81 -10.40 -16.20
N PRO A 120 -21.53 -9.42 -15.60
CA PRO A 120 -20.98 -8.30 -14.83
C PRO A 120 -20.30 -8.77 -13.52
N PRO A 121 -19.41 -7.95 -12.91
CA PRO A 121 -18.79 -8.30 -11.63
C PRO A 121 -19.84 -8.58 -10.55
N LYS A 122 -19.65 -9.66 -9.78
CA LYS A 122 -20.57 -10.03 -8.67
C LYS A 122 -20.03 -9.59 -7.32
N SER A 123 -20.95 -9.23 -6.44
CA SER A 123 -20.68 -9.03 -5.01
C SER A 123 -20.79 -10.37 -4.25
N LYS A 124 -19.97 -10.52 -3.20
CA LYS A 124 -20.04 -11.60 -2.22
C LYS A 124 -20.79 -11.22 -0.95
N LEU A 125 -21.32 -10.00 -0.87
CA LEU A 125 -22.14 -9.55 0.26
C LEU A 125 -23.42 -10.40 0.36
N ASP A 126 -23.87 -10.67 1.58
CA ASP A 126 -25.09 -11.43 1.82
C ASP A 126 -26.31 -10.64 1.29
N PRO A 127 -27.02 -11.13 0.25
CA PRO A 127 -28.16 -10.41 -0.31
C PRO A 127 -29.33 -10.26 0.67
N ASN A 128 -29.39 -11.07 1.74
CA ASN A 128 -30.40 -10.90 2.79
C ASN A 128 -30.11 -9.72 3.71
N VAL A 129 -28.85 -9.28 3.78
CA VAL A 129 -28.41 -8.16 4.61
C VAL A 129 -28.27 -6.89 3.78
N TYR A 130 -27.75 -7.01 2.56
CA TYR A 130 -27.40 -5.88 1.71
C TYR A 130 -28.25 -5.76 0.44
N GLY A 131 -29.30 -6.57 0.25
CA GLY A 131 -30.18 -6.48 -0.91
C GLY A 131 -29.50 -6.76 -2.26
N ASP A 132 -30.02 -6.17 -3.34
CA ASP A 132 -29.47 -6.31 -4.69
C ASP A 132 -28.15 -5.53 -4.83
N GLN A 133 -27.05 -6.28 -4.93
CA GLN A 133 -25.70 -5.77 -5.13
C GLN A 133 -25.17 -6.04 -6.55
N THR A 134 -26.07 -6.29 -7.51
CA THR A 134 -25.72 -6.52 -8.91
C THR A 134 -25.09 -5.28 -9.53
N SER A 135 -23.87 -5.44 -10.06
CA SER A 135 -23.18 -4.36 -10.76
C SER A 135 -24.00 -3.83 -11.95
N LYS A 136 -23.99 -2.51 -12.12
CA LYS A 136 -24.64 -1.77 -13.19
C LYS A 136 -23.72 -1.55 -14.40
N ILE A 137 -22.50 -2.09 -14.38
CA ILE A 137 -21.63 -2.08 -15.55
C ILE A 137 -22.22 -3.04 -16.60
N THR A 138 -22.65 -2.52 -17.73
CA THR A 138 -23.17 -3.28 -18.87
C THR A 138 -22.12 -3.43 -19.96
N LYS A 139 -22.40 -4.28 -20.96
CA LYS A 139 -21.49 -4.50 -22.09
C LYS A 139 -21.31 -3.22 -22.91
N GLU A 140 -22.38 -2.44 -23.06
CA GLU A 140 -22.40 -1.18 -23.82
C GLU A 140 -21.41 -0.16 -23.25
N HIS A 141 -21.19 -0.15 -21.92
CA HIS A 141 -20.21 0.74 -21.29
C HIS A 141 -18.76 0.43 -21.70
N ILE A 142 -18.43 -0.83 -22.00
CA ILE A 142 -17.03 -1.27 -22.14
C ILE A 142 -16.65 -1.78 -23.53
N GLN A 143 -17.61 -2.21 -24.35
CA GLN A 143 -17.36 -2.91 -25.61
C GLN A 143 -16.42 -2.16 -26.56
N ASP A 144 -16.54 -0.82 -26.62
CA ASP A 144 -15.75 0.01 -27.53
C ASP A 144 -14.29 0.16 -27.07
N SER A 145 -13.97 -0.26 -25.84
CA SER A 145 -12.63 -0.18 -25.24
C SER A 145 -11.87 -1.53 -25.23
N LEU A 146 -12.38 -2.57 -25.89
CA LEU A 146 -11.83 -3.93 -25.84
C LEU A 146 -11.00 -4.34 -27.07
N ASP A 147 -10.44 -3.37 -27.82
CA ASP A 147 -9.70 -3.62 -29.08
C ASP A 147 -10.47 -4.50 -30.09
N GLY A 148 -11.80 -4.34 -30.15
CA GLY A 148 -12.69 -5.11 -31.02
C GLY A 148 -13.04 -6.52 -30.53
N LEU A 149 -12.62 -6.91 -29.32
CA LEU A 149 -13.05 -8.16 -28.69
C LEU A 149 -14.44 -8.00 -28.05
N SER A 150 -15.20 -9.09 -28.02
CA SER A 150 -16.34 -9.20 -27.10
C SER A 150 -15.88 -9.31 -25.64
N VAL A 151 -16.78 -9.03 -24.69
CA VAL A 151 -16.50 -9.18 -23.25
C VAL A 151 -16.08 -10.60 -22.91
N GLU A 152 -16.77 -11.60 -23.48
CA GLU A 152 -16.44 -13.02 -23.30
C GLU A 152 -15.05 -13.36 -23.82
N GLU A 153 -14.69 -12.90 -25.02
CA GLU A 153 -13.34 -13.12 -25.57
C GLU A 153 -12.27 -12.44 -24.72
N ALA A 154 -12.51 -11.23 -24.24
CA ALA A 154 -11.57 -10.51 -23.38
C ALA A 154 -11.36 -11.21 -22.02
N ILE A 155 -12.40 -11.80 -21.42
CA ILE A 155 -12.27 -12.65 -20.22
C ILE A 155 -11.49 -13.93 -20.53
N ASN A 156 -11.87 -14.64 -21.60
CA ASN A 156 -11.28 -15.93 -21.97
C ASN A 156 -9.80 -15.80 -22.39
N THR A 157 -9.41 -14.64 -22.91
CA THR A 157 -8.02 -14.32 -23.26
C THR A 157 -7.25 -13.65 -22.11
N ASN A 158 -7.82 -13.57 -20.91
CA ASN A 158 -7.22 -12.98 -19.71
C ASN A 158 -6.83 -11.50 -19.85
N ARG A 159 -7.62 -10.73 -20.60
CA ARG A 159 -7.38 -9.30 -20.86
C ARG A 159 -8.26 -8.36 -20.06
N LEU A 160 -9.22 -8.87 -19.26
CA LEU A 160 -10.05 -8.07 -18.37
C LEU A 160 -9.64 -8.25 -16.91
N PHE A 161 -9.48 -7.13 -16.22
CA PHE A 161 -9.06 -7.03 -14.82
C PHE A 161 -9.99 -6.09 -14.06
N ILE A 162 -9.92 -6.16 -12.74
CA ILE A 162 -10.75 -5.37 -11.85
C ILE A 162 -9.98 -4.98 -10.59
N LEU A 163 -10.10 -3.71 -10.21
CA LEU A 163 -9.83 -3.23 -8.85
C LEU A 163 -11.18 -3.11 -8.13
N ASN A 164 -11.45 -4.02 -7.19
CA ASN A 164 -12.77 -4.15 -6.57
C ASN A 164 -12.71 -3.80 -5.07
N HIS A 165 -13.11 -2.58 -4.73
CA HIS A 165 -13.22 -2.12 -3.34
C HIS A 165 -14.65 -2.21 -2.80
N HIS A 166 -15.59 -2.67 -3.62
CA HIS A 166 -17.01 -2.60 -3.31
C HIS A 166 -17.38 -3.37 -2.04
N ASP A 167 -17.06 -4.67 -1.98
CA ASP A 167 -17.50 -5.54 -0.88
C ASP A 167 -16.80 -5.18 0.44
N THR A 168 -15.57 -4.67 0.36
CA THR A 168 -14.81 -4.20 1.51
C THR A 168 -15.45 -2.97 2.14
N LEU A 169 -15.95 -2.02 1.33
CA LEU A 169 -16.36 -0.70 1.80
C LEU A 169 -17.87 -0.53 1.96
N MET A 170 -18.69 -1.24 1.18
CA MET A 170 -20.15 -1.12 1.22
C MET A 170 -20.73 -1.26 2.65
N PRO A 171 -20.30 -2.21 3.50
CA PRO A 171 -20.82 -2.34 4.88
C PRO A 171 -20.58 -1.13 5.78
N TYR A 172 -19.60 -0.28 5.46
CA TYR A 172 -19.23 0.89 6.26
C TYR A 172 -19.70 2.21 5.64
N LEU A 173 -20.18 2.17 4.40
CA LEU A 173 -20.33 3.35 3.56
C LEU A 173 -21.33 4.35 4.12
N ARG A 174 -22.46 3.88 4.67
CA ARG A 174 -23.46 4.73 5.33
C ARG A 174 -22.89 5.46 6.56
N ARG A 175 -22.10 4.76 7.38
CA ARG A 175 -21.50 5.31 8.61
C ARG A 175 -20.45 6.35 8.29
N ILE A 176 -19.61 6.08 7.28
CA ILE A 176 -18.58 7.00 6.81
C ILE A 176 -19.21 8.23 6.16
N ASN A 177 -20.21 8.05 5.29
CA ASN A 177 -20.85 9.18 4.61
C ASN A 177 -21.67 10.11 5.53
N ALA A 178 -21.99 9.64 6.74
CA ALA A 178 -22.55 10.44 7.81
C ALA A 178 -21.53 11.36 8.52
N THR A 179 -20.22 11.21 8.23
CA THR A 179 -19.18 12.16 8.67
C THR A 179 -19.04 13.30 7.64
N ASN A 180 -17.94 14.06 7.70
CA ASN A 180 -17.62 15.06 6.68
C ASN A 180 -17.20 14.42 5.35
N ASN A 181 -16.83 13.14 5.34
CA ASN A 181 -16.46 12.43 4.12
C ASN A 181 -17.68 12.02 3.30
N LYS A 182 -17.48 11.95 1.98
CA LYS A 182 -18.46 11.53 0.98
C LYS A 182 -17.74 10.62 -0.01
N ILE A 183 -17.76 9.33 0.26
CA ILE A 183 -17.10 8.29 -0.54
C ILE A 183 -18.12 7.35 -1.16
N TYR A 184 -17.64 6.59 -2.14
CA TYR A 184 -18.36 5.50 -2.80
C TYR A 184 -17.68 4.17 -2.49
N ALA A 185 -18.39 3.08 -2.75
CA ALA A 185 -17.83 1.76 -2.93
C ALA A 185 -17.52 1.57 -4.43
N SER A 186 -16.24 1.65 -4.80
CA SER A 186 -15.83 1.65 -6.21
C SER A 186 -15.52 0.26 -6.79
N ARG A 187 -15.85 0.05 -8.05
CA ARG A 187 -15.27 -1.01 -8.90
C ARG A 187 -14.68 -0.39 -10.16
N THR A 188 -13.40 -0.63 -10.43
CA THR A 188 -12.73 -0.17 -11.65
C THR A 188 -12.46 -1.36 -12.55
N LEU A 189 -13.01 -1.37 -13.76
CA LEU A 189 -12.63 -2.34 -14.80
C LEU A 189 -11.45 -1.82 -15.60
N LEU A 190 -10.51 -2.72 -15.87
CA LEU A 190 -9.33 -2.44 -16.66
C LEU A 190 -9.18 -3.47 -17.78
N PHE A 191 -8.67 -3.01 -18.91
CA PHE A 191 -8.37 -3.83 -20.06
C PHE A 191 -6.88 -3.81 -20.36
N LEU A 192 -6.28 -4.99 -20.48
CA LEU A 192 -4.89 -5.17 -20.88
C LEU A 192 -4.80 -5.05 -22.40
N GLN A 193 -4.29 -3.94 -22.88
CA GLN A 193 -4.09 -3.65 -24.30
C GLN A 193 -2.98 -4.51 -24.90
N ARG A 194 -2.90 -4.56 -26.24
CA ARG A 194 -1.91 -5.41 -26.96
C ARG A 194 -0.47 -4.99 -26.70
N ASP A 195 -0.26 -3.73 -26.35
CA ASP A 195 1.03 -3.15 -25.96
C ASP A 195 1.33 -3.31 -24.45
N VAL A 196 0.59 -4.21 -23.77
CA VAL A 196 0.76 -4.59 -22.36
C VAL A 196 0.43 -3.45 -21.38
N ILE A 197 -0.18 -2.36 -21.86
CA ILE A 197 -0.70 -1.30 -21.00
C ILE A 197 -2.05 -1.69 -20.42
N LEU A 198 -2.21 -1.44 -19.13
CA LEU A 198 -3.46 -1.64 -18.44
C LEU A 198 -4.27 -0.34 -18.45
N LYS A 199 -5.34 -0.30 -19.23
CA LYS A 199 -6.18 0.90 -19.39
C LYS A 199 -7.47 0.79 -18.56
N PRO A 200 -7.85 1.78 -17.74
CA PRO A 200 -9.17 1.83 -17.12
C PRO A 200 -10.26 2.06 -18.19
N ILE A 201 -11.34 1.28 -18.13
CA ILE A 201 -12.42 1.33 -19.14
C ILE A 201 -13.79 1.67 -18.54
N ALA A 202 -13.98 1.45 -17.24
CA ALA A 202 -15.19 1.85 -16.53
C ALA A 202 -14.92 1.95 -15.03
N ILE A 203 -15.58 2.88 -14.35
CA ILE A 203 -15.63 2.98 -12.89
C ILE A 203 -17.09 3.00 -12.46
N GLU A 204 -17.48 2.02 -11.67
CA GLU A 204 -18.76 1.99 -10.96
C GLU A 204 -18.59 2.60 -9.58
N LEU A 205 -19.41 3.60 -9.26
CA LEU A 205 -19.49 4.23 -7.95
C LEU A 205 -20.83 3.86 -7.31
N SER A 206 -20.77 3.05 -6.24
CA SER A 206 -21.95 2.53 -5.55
C SER A 206 -22.17 3.21 -4.20
N LEU A 207 -23.42 3.49 -3.85
CA LEU A 207 -23.87 3.92 -2.52
C LEU A 207 -24.88 2.90 -1.97
N PRO A 208 -24.99 2.74 -0.64
CA PRO A 208 -26.10 1.99 -0.07
C PRO A 208 -27.41 2.71 -0.40
N ASN A 209 -28.48 1.96 -0.64
CA ASN A 209 -29.76 2.55 -0.98
C ASN A 209 -30.26 3.50 0.12
N SER A 210 -30.85 4.62 -0.28
CA SER A 210 -31.32 5.65 0.67
C SER A 210 -32.32 5.13 1.72
N LEU A 211 -33.09 4.08 1.41
CA LEU A 211 -34.09 3.49 2.30
C LEU A 211 -33.51 2.55 3.37
N GLY A 212 -32.31 2.00 3.15
CA GLY A 212 -31.68 1.00 4.02
C GLY A 212 -30.68 0.15 3.25
N ASP A 213 -29.77 -0.51 3.96
CA ASP A 213 -28.74 -1.36 3.34
C ASP A 213 -29.36 -2.62 2.71
N GLU A 214 -30.46 -3.11 3.30
CA GLU A 214 -31.22 -4.27 2.84
C GLU A 214 -31.91 -4.07 1.47
N PHE A 215 -31.98 -2.84 0.97
CA PHE A 215 -32.59 -2.49 -0.30
C PHE A 215 -31.62 -2.50 -1.49
N GLY A 216 -30.35 -2.84 -1.28
CA GLY A 216 -29.36 -2.90 -2.36
C GLY A 216 -28.46 -1.68 -2.46
N ALA A 217 -27.76 -1.59 -3.58
CA ALA A 217 -26.89 -0.46 -3.91
C ALA A 217 -27.47 0.40 -5.04
N ASP A 218 -27.41 1.72 -4.86
CA ASP A 218 -27.62 2.70 -5.91
C ASP A 218 -26.25 3.00 -6.55
N ALA A 219 -26.06 2.59 -7.80
CA ALA A 219 -24.78 2.67 -8.48
C ALA A 219 -24.85 3.40 -9.82
N LYS A 220 -23.79 4.15 -10.14
CA LYS A 220 -23.60 4.82 -11.42
C LYS A 220 -22.27 4.42 -12.04
N VAL A 221 -22.23 4.34 -13.37
CA VAL A 221 -21.05 3.95 -14.13
C VAL A 221 -20.55 5.15 -14.92
N TYR A 222 -19.24 5.36 -14.84
CA TYR A 222 -18.52 6.40 -15.56
C TYR A 222 -17.51 5.71 -16.48
N THR A 223 -17.41 6.18 -17.72
CA THR A 223 -16.49 5.68 -18.74
C THR A 223 -15.50 6.77 -19.15
N PRO A 224 -14.32 6.42 -19.69
CA PRO A 224 -13.35 7.41 -20.15
C PRO A 224 -13.95 8.44 -21.11
N ALA A 225 -13.62 9.71 -20.88
CA ALA A 225 -13.96 10.84 -21.75
C ALA A 225 -12.80 11.83 -21.80
N GLU A 226 -12.51 12.36 -22.99
CA GLU A 226 -11.36 13.25 -23.22
C GLU A 226 -11.71 14.74 -23.19
N GLN A 227 -12.99 15.10 -23.35
CA GLN A 227 -13.44 16.48 -23.49
C GLN A 227 -14.74 16.73 -22.72
N GLY A 228 -15.09 18.00 -22.56
CA GLY A 228 -16.34 18.44 -21.95
C GLY A 228 -16.41 18.17 -20.45
N VAL A 229 -17.62 18.36 -19.90
CA VAL A 229 -17.92 18.08 -18.50
C VAL A 229 -17.77 16.58 -18.18
N GLU A 230 -17.93 15.72 -19.18
CA GLU A 230 -17.73 14.28 -19.10
C GLU A 230 -16.28 13.91 -18.73
N ASN A 231 -15.29 14.65 -19.23
CA ASN A 231 -13.90 14.47 -18.79
C ASN A 231 -13.75 14.82 -17.31
N GLY A 232 -14.36 15.90 -16.84
CA GLY A 232 -14.38 16.27 -15.41
C GLY A 232 -15.01 15.19 -14.54
N LEU A 233 -16.14 14.64 -14.96
CA LEU A 233 -16.81 13.51 -14.29
C LEU A 233 -15.91 12.25 -14.27
N TRP A 234 -15.19 11.97 -15.36
CA TRP A 234 -14.24 10.85 -15.42
C TRP A 234 -13.05 11.03 -14.46
N GLN A 235 -12.45 12.23 -14.42
CA GLN A 235 -11.37 12.53 -13.48
C GLN A 235 -11.83 12.42 -12.02
N LEU A 236 -13.04 12.87 -11.71
CA LEU A 236 -13.65 12.68 -10.38
C LEU A 236 -13.87 11.21 -10.06
N ALA A 237 -14.36 10.41 -11.02
CA ALA A 237 -14.55 8.97 -10.83
C ALA A 237 -13.24 8.26 -10.48
N LYS A 238 -12.14 8.61 -11.18
CA LYS A 238 -10.79 8.14 -10.84
C LYS A 238 -10.36 8.59 -9.45
N ALA A 239 -10.63 9.84 -9.07
CA ALA A 239 -10.33 10.33 -7.72
C ALA A 239 -11.07 9.55 -6.63
N TYR A 240 -12.37 9.27 -6.79
CA TYR A 240 -13.12 8.46 -5.80
C TYR A 240 -12.56 7.03 -5.70
N ALA A 241 -12.21 6.41 -6.83
CA ALA A 241 -11.55 5.10 -6.84
C ALA A 241 -10.17 5.15 -6.17
N ALA A 242 -9.40 6.23 -6.37
CA ALA A 242 -8.11 6.45 -5.70
C ALA A 242 -8.26 6.73 -4.20
N VAL A 243 -9.34 7.38 -3.75
CA VAL A 243 -9.68 7.53 -2.32
C VAL A 243 -9.92 6.18 -1.66
N ASN A 244 -10.74 5.34 -2.31
CA ASN A 244 -10.97 3.95 -1.86
C ASN A 244 -9.64 3.20 -1.75
N ASP A 245 -8.83 3.24 -2.80
CA ASP A 245 -7.56 2.53 -2.85
C ASP A 245 -6.54 3.04 -1.83
N SER A 246 -6.50 4.36 -1.57
CA SER A 246 -5.59 4.94 -0.57
C SER A 246 -5.98 4.53 0.86
N GLY A 247 -7.27 4.49 1.18
CA GLY A 247 -7.70 3.99 2.49
C GLY A 247 -7.48 2.50 2.67
N VAL A 248 -7.80 1.69 1.65
CA VAL A 248 -7.52 0.24 1.65
C VAL A 248 -6.02 -0.04 1.73
N HIS A 249 -5.20 0.70 0.98
CA HIS A 249 -3.75 0.62 1.05
C HIS A 249 -3.24 0.84 2.47
N GLN A 250 -3.56 1.99 3.07
CA GLN A 250 -3.02 2.36 4.39
C GLN A 250 -3.46 1.40 5.49
N LEU A 251 -4.74 1.01 5.50
CA LEU A 251 -5.29 0.18 6.57
C LEU A 251 -5.07 -1.32 6.40
N ILE A 252 -5.17 -1.80 5.16
CA ILE A 252 -5.27 -3.23 4.88
C ILE A 252 -3.95 -3.72 4.31
N SER A 253 -3.54 -3.22 3.14
CA SER A 253 -2.29 -3.67 2.48
C SER A 253 -1.07 -3.38 3.33
N HIS A 254 -1.02 -2.20 3.97
CA HIS A 254 0.09 -1.75 4.78
C HIS A 254 -0.11 -2.15 6.25
N TRP A 255 -0.97 -1.46 7.01
CA TRP A 255 -1.11 -1.68 8.45
C TRP A 255 -1.47 -3.13 8.81
N LEU A 256 -2.60 -3.66 8.31
CA LEU A 256 -3.06 -5.00 8.70
C LEU A 256 -2.09 -6.08 8.21
N ASN A 257 -1.84 -6.14 6.91
CA ASN A 257 -1.15 -7.26 6.26
C ASN A 257 0.38 -7.23 6.44
N THR A 258 0.93 -6.22 7.11
CA THR A 258 2.35 -6.19 7.50
C THR A 258 2.51 -5.93 8.99
N HIS A 259 2.35 -4.69 9.46
CA HIS A 259 2.54 -4.29 10.86
C HIS A 259 1.78 -5.16 11.87
N ALA A 260 0.46 -5.24 11.73
CA ALA A 260 -0.38 -5.89 12.73
C ALA A 260 -0.20 -7.42 12.72
N VAL A 261 -0.14 -8.04 11.53
CA VAL A 261 -0.01 -9.50 11.44
C VAL A 261 1.36 -10.00 11.84
N ILE A 262 2.43 -9.20 11.71
CA ILE A 262 3.78 -9.68 12.04
C ILE A 262 4.08 -9.61 13.55
N GLU A 263 3.46 -8.68 14.30
CA GLU A 263 3.75 -8.46 15.74
C GLU A 263 3.55 -9.73 16.61
N PRO A 264 2.49 -10.55 16.40
CA PRO A 264 2.35 -11.84 17.08
C PRO A 264 3.54 -12.79 16.89
N PHE A 265 4.14 -12.83 15.70
CA PHE A 265 5.32 -13.66 15.43
C PHE A 265 6.54 -13.17 16.22
N VAL A 266 6.71 -11.85 16.35
CA VAL A 266 7.79 -11.28 17.17
C VAL A 266 7.64 -11.72 18.63
N ILE A 267 6.43 -11.61 19.18
CA ILE A 267 6.13 -11.92 20.56
C ILE A 267 6.35 -13.42 20.84
N ALA A 268 5.74 -14.31 20.03
CA ALA A 268 5.86 -15.75 20.22
C ALA A 268 7.31 -16.23 20.06
N THR A 269 8.06 -15.69 19.10
CA THR A 269 9.48 -16.07 18.87
C THR A 269 10.33 -15.75 20.10
N ASN A 270 10.16 -14.57 20.70
CA ASN A 270 10.92 -14.18 21.89
C ASN A 270 10.49 -14.93 23.16
N ARG A 271 9.24 -15.44 23.21
CA ARG A 271 8.70 -16.15 24.38
C ARG A 271 9.02 -17.64 24.38
N GLN A 272 9.05 -18.27 23.21
CA GLN A 272 9.10 -19.73 23.09
C GLN A 272 10.42 -20.26 22.55
N MET A 273 11.24 -19.43 21.89
CA MET A 273 12.52 -19.87 21.36
C MET A 273 13.69 -19.24 22.10
N SER A 274 14.69 -20.06 22.42
CA SER A 274 15.98 -19.59 22.91
C SER A 274 16.69 -18.75 21.86
N VAL A 275 17.51 -17.78 22.29
CA VAL A 275 18.42 -17.04 21.39
C VAL A 275 19.42 -17.95 20.68
N LEU A 276 19.62 -19.18 21.17
CA LEU A 276 20.45 -20.20 20.54
C LEU A 276 19.72 -20.99 19.44
N HIS A 277 18.38 -20.97 19.44
CA HIS A 277 17.56 -21.75 18.53
C HIS A 277 17.80 -21.32 17.07
N PRO A 278 17.98 -22.26 16.12
CA PRO A 278 18.30 -21.90 14.73
C PRO A 278 17.18 -21.07 14.09
N ILE A 279 15.91 -21.39 14.35
CA ILE A 279 14.79 -20.61 13.81
C ILE A 279 14.67 -19.22 14.46
N TYR A 280 15.06 -19.06 15.73
CA TYR A 280 15.18 -17.73 16.33
C TYR A 280 16.24 -16.92 15.58
N LYS A 281 17.43 -17.49 15.36
CA LYS A 281 18.50 -16.83 14.62
C LYS A 281 18.09 -16.49 13.19
N LEU A 282 17.30 -17.35 12.53
CA LEU A 282 16.77 -17.08 11.19
C LEU A 282 15.84 -15.87 11.18
N LEU A 283 14.82 -15.86 12.05
CA LEU A 283 13.72 -14.90 12.01
C LEU A 283 14.01 -13.58 12.72
N HIS A 284 14.84 -13.57 13.76
CA HIS A 284 15.05 -12.39 14.61
C HIS A 284 15.43 -11.10 13.87
N PRO A 285 16.32 -11.09 12.86
CA PRO A 285 16.62 -9.86 12.10
C PRO A 285 15.39 -9.26 11.41
N HIS A 286 14.40 -10.09 11.09
CA HIS A 286 13.18 -9.68 10.41
C HIS A 286 12.13 -9.09 11.34
N PHE A 287 12.45 -8.95 12.64
CA PHE A 287 11.57 -8.36 13.64
C PHE A 287 12.12 -7.05 14.23
N ARG A 288 13.21 -6.54 13.67
CA ARG A 288 13.87 -5.32 14.13
C ARG A 288 12.88 -4.14 14.12
N TYR A 289 12.78 -3.48 15.27
CA TYR A 289 11.92 -2.30 15.52
C TYR A 289 10.40 -2.45 15.34
N THR A 290 9.90 -3.58 14.84
CA THR A 290 8.47 -3.83 14.61
C THR A 290 7.57 -3.54 15.82
N ILE A 291 7.87 -4.07 17.00
CA ILE A 291 7.07 -3.78 18.22
C ILE A 291 7.14 -2.28 18.56
N THR A 292 8.31 -1.65 18.41
CA THR A 292 8.52 -0.24 18.74
C THR A 292 7.68 0.66 17.84
N VAL A 293 7.73 0.44 16.53
CA VAL A 293 6.96 1.24 15.57
C VAL A 293 5.46 0.99 15.73
N ASN A 294 5.04 -0.24 15.97
CA ASN A 294 3.62 -0.54 16.21
C ASN A 294 3.11 0.09 17.51
N ALA A 295 3.93 0.10 18.58
CA ALA A 295 3.58 0.76 19.83
C ALA A 295 3.42 2.28 19.64
N LEU A 296 4.31 2.91 18.87
CA LEU A 296 4.16 4.31 18.49
C LEU A 296 2.89 4.52 17.64
N ALA A 297 2.66 3.70 16.61
CA ALA A 297 1.48 3.79 15.79
C ALA A 297 0.20 3.74 16.64
N ARG A 298 0.10 2.79 17.58
CA ARG A 298 -1.02 2.70 18.55
C ARG A 298 -1.18 3.94 19.41
N GLN A 299 -0.11 4.69 19.69
CA GLN A 299 -0.15 5.88 20.55
C GLN A 299 -0.54 7.16 19.81
N ILE A 300 -0.12 7.31 18.55
CA ILE A 300 -0.18 8.60 17.83
C ILE A 300 -0.80 8.55 16.43
N LEU A 301 -0.81 7.38 15.79
CA LEU A 301 -1.27 7.22 14.40
C LEU A 301 -2.70 6.68 14.35
N ILE A 302 -2.92 5.49 14.91
CA ILE A 302 -4.18 4.72 14.80
C ILE A 302 -5.07 4.82 16.05
N ASN A 303 -4.69 5.63 17.04
CA ASN A 303 -5.53 5.92 18.19
C ASN A 303 -6.73 6.79 17.80
N ALA A 304 -7.76 6.81 18.64
CA ALA A 304 -8.88 7.74 18.50
C ALA A 304 -8.38 9.20 18.42
N GLY A 305 -8.79 9.93 17.39
CA GLY A 305 -8.32 11.29 17.08
C GLY A 305 -6.84 11.39 16.64
N GLY A 306 -6.19 10.26 16.37
CA GLY A 306 -4.84 10.15 15.83
C GLY A 306 -4.73 10.65 14.38
N ILE A 307 -3.52 10.60 13.82
CA ILE A 307 -3.29 11.14 12.47
C ILE A 307 -4.10 10.39 11.41
N LEU A 308 -4.18 9.05 11.48
CA LEU A 308 -4.89 8.25 10.47
C LEU A 308 -6.38 8.61 10.41
N GLU A 309 -7.04 8.74 11.56
CA GLU A 309 -8.47 9.13 11.60
C GLU A 309 -8.71 10.56 11.06
N LYS A 310 -7.69 11.42 11.08
CA LYS A 310 -7.78 12.80 10.58
C LYS A 310 -7.52 12.92 9.08
N THR A 311 -6.74 12.00 8.50
CA THR A 311 -6.24 12.14 7.14
C THR A 311 -6.78 11.10 6.16
N VAL A 312 -7.45 10.04 6.64
CA VAL A 312 -7.96 8.95 5.78
C VAL A 312 -9.47 8.75 5.99
N PHE A 313 -10.19 8.45 4.91
CA PHE A 313 -11.65 8.53 4.87
C PHE A 313 -12.42 7.70 5.92
N PRO A 314 -11.92 6.55 6.44
CA PRO A 314 -12.69 5.78 7.40
C PRO A 314 -12.89 6.50 8.74
N GLU A 315 -12.09 7.53 9.05
CA GLU A 315 -12.08 8.23 10.33
C GLU A 315 -12.11 7.22 11.50
N ARG A 316 -12.99 7.43 12.49
CA ARG A 316 -13.23 6.57 13.66
C ARG A 316 -13.64 5.12 13.37
N TYR A 317 -13.94 4.78 12.12
CA TYR A 317 -14.29 3.41 11.71
C TYR A 317 -13.09 2.63 11.16
N ALA A 318 -11.94 3.28 11.04
CA ALA A 318 -10.68 2.73 10.54
C ALA A 318 -10.33 1.36 11.16
N MET A 319 -10.12 1.32 12.49
CA MET A 319 -9.65 0.10 13.15
C MET A 319 -10.71 -1.01 13.20
N GLU A 320 -11.99 -0.65 13.19
CA GLU A 320 -13.08 -1.61 13.11
C GLU A 320 -13.11 -2.27 11.72
N LEU A 321 -12.97 -1.48 10.65
CA LEU A 321 -12.92 -1.96 9.28
C LEU A 321 -11.76 -2.93 9.07
N SER A 322 -10.55 -2.61 9.55
CA SER A 322 -9.41 -3.53 9.43
C SER A 322 -9.64 -4.84 10.20
N ALA A 323 -10.25 -4.78 11.39
CA ALA A 323 -10.60 -5.98 12.17
C ALA A 323 -11.66 -6.84 11.47
N VAL A 324 -12.62 -6.24 10.75
CA VAL A 324 -13.59 -7.01 9.93
C VAL A 324 -12.90 -7.69 8.76
N VAL A 325 -12.01 -6.99 8.04
CA VAL A 325 -11.25 -7.57 6.92
C VAL A 325 -10.32 -8.69 7.38
N TYR A 326 -9.74 -8.59 8.59
CA TYR A 326 -8.89 -9.63 9.17
C TYR A 326 -9.59 -10.99 9.30
N LYS A 327 -10.93 -11.04 9.41
CA LYS A 327 -11.68 -12.31 9.50
C LYS A 327 -11.48 -13.23 8.29
N ASP A 328 -11.16 -12.64 7.14
CA ASP A 328 -10.89 -13.32 5.88
C ASP A 328 -9.40 -13.42 5.54
N TRP A 329 -8.52 -12.95 6.44
CA TRP A 329 -7.09 -13.09 6.28
C TRP A 329 -6.68 -14.57 6.38
N VAL A 330 -5.76 -14.97 5.51
CA VAL A 330 -5.25 -16.34 5.40
C VAL A 330 -3.73 -16.29 5.33
N PHE A 331 -3.05 -16.89 6.32
CA PHE A 331 -1.58 -16.86 6.41
C PHE A 331 -0.91 -17.45 5.16
N THR A 332 -1.38 -18.59 4.69
CA THR A 332 -0.79 -19.29 3.53
C THR A 332 -0.99 -18.54 2.21
N ASP A 333 -2.00 -17.67 2.14
CA ASP A 333 -2.25 -16.84 0.96
C ASP A 333 -1.33 -15.63 0.91
N GLN A 334 -0.58 -15.32 1.99
CA GLN A 334 0.42 -14.26 2.00
C GLN A 334 1.71 -14.67 1.25
N ALA A 335 1.82 -15.94 0.84
CA ALA A 335 2.88 -16.37 -0.07
C ALA A 335 2.65 -15.76 -1.46
N LEU A 336 3.63 -15.03 -1.99
CA LEU A 336 3.47 -14.28 -3.24
C LEU A 336 2.94 -15.14 -4.42
N PRO A 337 3.49 -16.34 -4.72
CA PRO A 337 2.94 -17.15 -5.81
C PRO A 337 1.48 -17.55 -5.58
N THR A 338 1.11 -17.86 -4.34
CA THR A 338 -0.27 -18.21 -3.95
C THR A 338 -1.20 -17.01 -4.12
N ASP A 339 -0.80 -15.82 -3.67
CA ASP A 339 -1.57 -14.59 -3.84
C ASP A 339 -1.83 -14.27 -5.32
N LEU A 340 -0.79 -14.32 -6.16
CA LEU A 340 -0.89 -14.05 -7.59
C LEU A 340 -1.87 -15.00 -8.31
N VAL A 341 -1.84 -16.29 -7.96
CA VAL A 341 -2.78 -17.28 -8.49
C VAL A 341 -4.20 -17.03 -7.96
N LYS A 342 -4.34 -16.74 -6.66
CA LYS A 342 -5.62 -16.45 -6.01
C LYS A 342 -6.33 -15.25 -6.63
N ARG A 343 -5.60 -14.16 -6.90
CA ARG A 343 -6.10 -12.98 -7.61
C ARG A 343 -6.34 -13.23 -9.11
N GLY A 344 -5.89 -14.39 -9.60
CA GLY A 344 -6.03 -14.79 -11.00
C GLY A 344 -5.14 -14.00 -11.95
N VAL A 345 -4.11 -13.33 -11.44
CA VAL A 345 -3.11 -12.58 -12.24
C VAL A 345 -1.91 -13.45 -12.64
N ALA A 346 -1.86 -14.68 -12.13
CA ALA A 346 -0.96 -15.74 -12.54
C ALA A 346 -1.70 -17.10 -12.60
N VAL A 347 -1.09 -18.07 -13.26
CA VAL A 347 -1.51 -19.47 -13.25
C VAL A 347 -0.37 -20.36 -12.81
N GLU A 348 -0.68 -21.50 -12.18
CA GLU A 348 0.33 -22.51 -11.89
C GLU A 348 0.97 -23.02 -13.19
N ASP A 349 2.30 -23.09 -13.19
CA ASP A 349 3.09 -23.56 -14.32
C ASP A 349 4.39 -24.16 -13.80
N SER A 350 4.44 -25.48 -13.68
CA SER A 350 5.62 -26.21 -13.19
C SER A 350 6.84 -26.09 -14.11
N SER A 351 6.66 -25.63 -15.34
CA SER A 351 7.78 -25.37 -16.28
C SER A 351 8.37 -23.97 -16.09
N SER A 352 7.63 -23.05 -15.46
CA SER A 352 8.12 -21.73 -15.10
C SER A 352 9.11 -21.80 -13.94
N ARG A 353 10.12 -20.92 -13.97
CA ARG A 353 11.16 -20.80 -12.93
C ARG A 353 10.59 -20.70 -11.51
N HIS A 354 9.46 -20.01 -11.35
CA HIS A 354 8.86 -19.74 -10.05
C HIS A 354 7.64 -20.63 -9.74
N GLY A 355 7.36 -21.62 -10.59
CA GLY A 355 6.17 -22.48 -10.48
C GLY A 355 4.85 -21.81 -10.86
N VAL A 356 4.90 -20.53 -11.28
CA VAL A 356 3.76 -19.75 -11.76
C VAL A 356 4.14 -18.96 -13.00
N ARG A 357 3.16 -18.72 -13.87
CA ARG A 357 3.29 -17.85 -15.05
C ARG A 357 2.32 -16.68 -14.92
N LEU A 358 2.85 -15.46 -15.01
CA LEU A 358 2.05 -14.23 -14.96
C LEU A 358 1.16 -14.11 -16.19
N LEU A 359 -0.04 -13.56 -16.02
CA LEU A 359 -0.95 -13.22 -17.11
C LEU A 359 -0.76 -11.77 -17.60
N ILE A 360 -0.12 -10.94 -16.78
CA ILE A 360 0.43 -9.65 -17.17
C ILE A 360 1.95 -9.83 -17.10
N GLU A 361 2.60 -9.99 -18.25
CA GLU A 361 4.04 -10.29 -18.30
C GLU A 361 4.89 -9.16 -17.70
N ASP A 362 4.56 -7.91 -18.02
CA ASP A 362 5.20 -6.72 -17.45
C ASP A 362 4.37 -6.19 -16.26
N TYR A 363 4.27 -6.99 -15.19
CA TYR A 363 3.70 -6.58 -13.90
C TYR A 363 4.87 -6.38 -12.91
N PRO A 364 5.39 -5.14 -12.74
CA PRO A 364 6.68 -4.91 -12.09
C PRO A 364 6.78 -5.44 -10.65
N TYR A 365 5.74 -5.23 -9.82
CA TYR A 365 5.70 -5.81 -8.47
C TYR A 365 5.80 -7.33 -8.47
N ALA A 366 5.04 -8.01 -9.35
CA ALA A 366 4.99 -9.46 -9.38
C ALA A 366 6.29 -10.06 -9.96
N VAL A 367 6.82 -9.46 -11.02
CA VAL A 367 8.07 -9.89 -11.67
C VAL A 367 9.24 -9.78 -10.69
N ASP A 368 9.44 -8.61 -10.10
CA ASP A 368 10.54 -8.37 -9.17
C ASP A 368 10.32 -9.17 -7.87
N GLY A 369 9.07 -9.21 -7.39
CA GLY A 369 8.69 -9.92 -6.17
C GLY A 369 8.95 -11.42 -6.25
N LEU A 370 8.71 -12.07 -7.39
CA LEU A 370 8.94 -13.51 -7.55
C LEU A 370 10.43 -13.86 -7.48
N GLU A 371 11.32 -12.99 -7.94
CA GLU A 371 12.78 -13.13 -7.81
C GLU A 371 13.21 -13.03 -6.34
N ILE A 372 12.71 -12.03 -5.62
CA ILE A 372 12.99 -11.85 -4.18
C ILE A 372 12.43 -13.02 -3.36
N TRP A 373 11.16 -13.39 -3.59
CA TRP A 373 10.50 -14.52 -2.94
C TRP A 373 11.28 -15.82 -3.12
N SER A 374 11.69 -16.12 -4.36
CA SER A 374 12.42 -17.35 -4.67
C SER A 374 13.80 -17.38 -3.99
N SER A 375 14.44 -16.22 -3.87
CA SER A 375 15.73 -16.09 -3.18
C SER A 375 15.58 -16.28 -1.67
N ILE A 376 14.54 -15.69 -1.05
CA ILE A 376 14.20 -15.93 0.36
C ILE A 376 13.91 -17.42 0.58
N LYS A 377 13.08 -18.04 -0.26
CA LYS A 377 12.73 -19.46 -0.14
C LYS A 377 13.96 -20.36 -0.24
N THR A 378 14.88 -20.07 -1.16
CA THR A 378 16.12 -20.83 -1.32
C THR A 378 17.01 -20.71 -0.09
N TRP A 379 17.17 -19.49 0.44
CA TRP A 379 17.90 -19.24 1.69
C TRP A 379 17.31 -20.02 2.87
N VAL A 380 15.98 -19.94 3.06
CA VAL A 380 15.28 -20.63 4.15
C VAL A 380 15.35 -22.15 4.01
N ASP A 381 15.21 -22.67 2.79
CA ASP A 381 15.33 -24.10 2.49
C ASP A 381 16.71 -24.65 2.84
N GLU A 382 17.77 -23.99 2.35
CA GLU A 382 19.15 -24.35 2.68
C GLU A 382 19.38 -24.31 4.19
N TYR A 383 19.02 -23.19 4.85
CA TYR A 383 19.23 -22.99 6.28
C TYR A 383 18.47 -24.01 7.14
N CYS A 384 17.17 -24.19 6.92
CA CYS A 384 16.37 -25.12 7.72
C CYS A 384 16.87 -26.56 7.58
N LYS A 385 17.28 -26.98 6.37
CA LYS A 385 17.84 -28.31 6.13
C LYS A 385 19.21 -28.50 6.78
N LEU A 386 19.92 -27.47 7.25
CA LEU A 386 21.11 -27.64 8.08
C LEU A 386 20.75 -28.25 9.44
N TYR A 387 19.66 -27.81 10.05
CA TYR A 387 19.28 -28.14 11.43
C TYR A 387 18.18 -29.22 11.53
N TYR A 388 17.29 -29.34 10.53
CA TYR A 388 16.21 -30.31 10.50
C TYR A 388 16.36 -31.24 9.29
N LYS A 389 16.92 -32.44 9.54
CA LYS A 389 17.18 -33.46 8.49
C LYS A 389 15.98 -34.35 8.19
N SER A 390 14.96 -34.32 9.04
CA SER A 390 13.74 -35.11 8.89
C SER A 390 12.56 -34.42 9.58
N ASP A 391 11.35 -34.80 9.18
CA ASP A 391 10.11 -34.32 9.80
C ASP A 391 10.04 -34.69 11.30
N ASP A 392 10.62 -35.84 11.68
CA ASP A 392 10.72 -36.27 13.08
C ASP A 392 11.49 -35.27 13.96
N MET A 393 12.50 -34.58 13.42
CA MET A 393 13.21 -33.53 14.17
C MET A 393 12.32 -32.32 14.42
N VAL A 394 11.48 -31.93 13.46
CA VAL A 394 10.50 -30.83 13.63
C VAL A 394 9.46 -31.19 14.68
N GLN A 395 8.97 -32.44 14.65
CA GLN A 395 7.95 -32.94 15.58
C GLN A 395 8.47 -33.01 17.03
N LYS A 396 9.75 -33.35 17.21
CA LYS A 396 10.38 -33.50 18.53
C LYS A 396 10.94 -32.20 19.11
N ASP A 397 11.01 -31.14 18.31
CA ASP A 397 11.49 -29.83 18.76
C ASP A 397 10.42 -29.13 19.61
N THR A 398 10.60 -29.18 20.92
CA THR A 398 9.62 -28.65 21.87
C THR A 398 9.50 -27.13 21.84
N GLU A 399 10.60 -26.40 21.56
CA GLU A 399 10.56 -24.93 21.44
C GLU A 399 9.78 -24.53 20.18
N LEU A 400 10.07 -25.19 19.05
CA LEU A 400 9.38 -24.95 17.78
C LEU A 400 7.88 -25.27 17.86
N GLN A 401 7.51 -26.41 18.46
CA GLN A 401 6.10 -26.78 18.64
C GLN A 401 5.37 -25.79 19.57
N ALA A 402 6.01 -25.36 20.67
CA ALA A 402 5.44 -24.39 21.59
C ALA A 402 5.27 -23.00 20.94
N TRP A 403 6.28 -22.56 20.16
CA TRP A 403 6.24 -21.34 19.37
C TRP A 403 5.06 -21.29 18.42
N TRP A 404 4.93 -22.33 17.58
CA TRP A 404 3.86 -22.36 16.59
C TRP A 404 2.47 -22.46 17.23
N LYS A 405 2.38 -23.21 18.33
CA LYS A 405 1.15 -23.31 19.12
C LYS A 405 0.73 -21.97 19.70
N GLU A 406 1.61 -21.26 20.42
CA GLU A 406 1.28 -19.96 21.02
C GLU A 406 0.95 -18.92 19.94
N LEU A 407 1.72 -18.89 18.86
CA LEU A 407 1.44 -18.01 17.73
C LEU A 407 0.02 -18.20 17.18
N ARG A 408 -0.39 -19.44 16.91
CA ARG A 408 -1.71 -19.75 16.36
C ARG A 408 -2.83 -19.53 17.37
N GLU A 409 -2.67 -20.04 18.59
CA GLU A 409 -3.74 -20.11 19.59
C GLU A 409 -3.94 -18.82 20.37
N GLU A 410 -2.86 -18.03 20.56
CA GLU A 410 -2.89 -16.78 21.31
C GLU A 410 -2.60 -15.58 20.39
N GLY A 411 -1.52 -15.64 19.61
CA GLY A 411 -1.07 -14.52 18.77
C GLY A 411 -2.08 -14.14 17.68
N HIS A 412 -2.56 -15.13 16.94
CA HIS A 412 -3.67 -15.04 15.98
C HIS A 412 -4.89 -15.83 16.47
N GLY A 413 -5.16 -15.77 17.79
CA GLY A 413 -6.13 -16.63 18.46
C GLY A 413 -7.56 -16.55 17.95
N ASP A 414 -7.95 -15.44 17.33
CA ASP A 414 -9.27 -15.25 16.70
C ASP A 414 -9.45 -16.13 15.45
N LEU A 415 -8.35 -16.54 14.80
CA LEU A 415 -8.33 -17.39 13.62
C LEU A 415 -7.75 -18.78 13.89
N LYS A 416 -7.51 -19.16 15.16
CA LYS A 416 -6.83 -20.41 15.53
C LYS A 416 -7.46 -21.69 14.96
N ASP A 417 -8.79 -21.68 14.79
CA ASP A 417 -9.58 -22.83 14.35
C ASP A 417 -9.68 -22.93 12.82
N LYS A 418 -9.10 -21.98 12.08
CA LYS A 418 -9.13 -22.01 10.61
C LYS A 418 -8.26 -23.17 10.09
N PRO A 419 -8.74 -23.93 9.09
CA PRO A 419 -8.10 -25.17 8.65
C PRO A 419 -6.82 -24.96 7.84
N TRP A 420 -6.55 -23.73 7.39
CA TRP A 420 -5.41 -23.39 6.54
C TRP A 420 -4.11 -23.21 7.32
N TRP A 421 -4.13 -23.20 8.65
CA TRP A 421 -2.90 -23.14 9.44
C TRP A 421 -2.03 -24.38 9.19
N PRO A 422 -0.74 -24.21 8.82
CA PRO A 422 0.22 -25.30 8.86
C PRO A 422 0.20 -26.02 10.21
N LYS A 423 0.39 -27.33 10.21
CA LYS A 423 0.42 -28.12 11.46
C LYS A 423 1.79 -28.08 12.14
N MET A 424 2.81 -27.60 11.42
CA MET A 424 4.20 -27.56 11.85
C MET A 424 4.74 -28.94 12.24
N GLN A 425 4.47 -29.96 11.40
CA GLN A 425 4.88 -31.35 11.61
C GLN A 425 5.95 -31.80 10.60
N THR A 426 6.22 -30.99 9.58
CA THR A 426 7.18 -31.32 8.51
C THR A 426 8.18 -30.20 8.27
N VAL A 427 9.34 -30.55 7.73
CA VAL A 427 10.37 -29.58 7.33
C VAL A 427 9.83 -28.64 6.26
N GLY A 428 8.98 -29.15 5.35
CA GLY A 428 8.33 -28.34 4.31
C GLY A 428 7.40 -27.26 4.87
N GLU A 429 6.59 -27.59 5.89
CA GLU A 429 5.74 -26.60 6.58
C GLU A 429 6.57 -25.53 7.28
N LEU A 430 7.68 -25.91 7.93
CA LEU A 430 8.60 -24.97 8.57
C LEU A 430 9.20 -24.00 7.54
N ILE A 431 9.75 -24.54 6.43
CA ILE A 431 10.36 -23.74 5.36
C ILE A 431 9.34 -22.75 4.77
N ASN A 432 8.14 -23.24 4.43
CA ASN A 432 7.11 -22.38 3.86
C ASN A 432 6.67 -21.29 4.84
N SER A 433 6.47 -21.63 6.12
CA SER A 433 6.06 -20.67 7.14
C SER A 433 7.13 -19.59 7.37
N CYS A 434 8.40 -19.98 7.52
CA CYS A 434 9.50 -19.02 7.64
C CYS A 434 9.66 -18.14 6.39
N THR A 435 9.45 -18.69 5.19
CA THR A 435 9.51 -17.92 3.93
C THR A 435 8.41 -16.85 3.90
N ILE A 436 7.18 -17.20 4.30
CA ILE A 436 6.05 -16.25 4.37
C ILE A 436 6.35 -15.15 5.39
N ILE A 437 6.83 -15.50 6.59
CA ILE A 437 7.14 -14.53 7.65
C ILE A 437 8.20 -13.52 7.16
N ILE A 438 9.29 -14.01 6.56
CA ILE A 438 10.37 -13.17 6.05
C ILE A 438 9.85 -12.30 4.89
N TRP A 439 9.05 -12.85 3.98
CA TRP A 439 8.45 -12.10 2.87
C TRP A 439 7.56 -10.95 3.37
N ILE A 440 6.66 -11.21 4.31
CA ILE A 440 5.78 -10.19 4.90
C ILE A 440 6.60 -9.09 5.55
N ALA A 441 7.57 -9.48 6.38
CA ALA A 441 8.36 -8.55 7.18
C ALA A 441 9.33 -7.70 6.35
N SER A 442 9.75 -8.17 5.17
CA SER A 442 10.73 -7.50 4.32
C SER A 442 10.08 -6.96 3.05
N ALA A 443 10.06 -7.74 1.99
CA ALA A 443 9.73 -7.30 0.63
C ALA A 443 8.28 -6.86 0.46
N LEU A 444 7.31 -7.51 1.13
CA LEU A 444 5.91 -7.08 1.07
C LEU A 444 5.74 -5.70 1.71
N HIS A 445 6.23 -5.52 2.94
CA HIS A 445 6.24 -4.22 3.63
C HIS A 445 6.94 -3.16 2.80
N ALA A 446 8.14 -3.45 2.28
CA ALA A 446 8.88 -2.50 1.47
C ALA A 446 8.08 -2.03 0.23
N ALA A 447 7.44 -2.96 -0.47
CA ALA A 447 6.65 -2.67 -1.68
C ALA A 447 5.42 -1.80 -1.41
N VAL A 448 4.85 -1.85 -0.20
CA VAL A 448 3.66 -1.04 0.17
C VAL A 448 3.99 0.16 1.08
N ASN A 449 5.24 0.30 1.56
CA ASN A 449 5.65 1.37 2.45
C ASN A 449 6.48 2.46 1.75
N PHE A 450 7.59 2.11 1.08
CA PHE A 450 8.56 3.11 0.61
C PHE A 450 8.12 3.87 -0.65
N GLY A 451 7.04 3.43 -1.29
CA GLY A 451 6.38 4.15 -2.38
C GLY A 451 5.41 5.23 -1.93
N GLN A 452 5.13 5.35 -0.62
CA GLN A 452 4.10 6.27 -0.12
C GLN A 452 4.37 7.71 -0.54
N TYR A 453 5.52 8.28 -0.21
CA TYR A 453 5.82 9.65 -0.64
C TYR A 453 6.01 9.76 -2.16
N MET A 454 6.57 8.72 -2.78
CA MET A 454 6.87 8.72 -4.22
C MET A 454 5.62 8.97 -5.08
N TYR A 455 4.52 8.30 -4.75
CA TYR A 455 3.25 8.37 -5.47
C TYR A 455 2.20 9.23 -4.77
N ALA A 456 2.11 9.14 -3.43
CA ALA A 456 1.12 9.87 -2.63
C ALA A 456 1.65 11.16 -2.01
N GLY A 457 2.91 11.53 -2.24
CA GLY A 457 3.44 12.83 -1.86
C GLY A 457 2.69 13.98 -2.53
N TYR A 458 2.03 13.74 -3.67
CA TYR A 458 1.13 14.66 -4.37
C TYR A 458 -0.31 14.15 -4.31
N LEU A 459 -1.10 14.62 -3.34
CA LEU A 459 -2.43 14.05 -3.06
C LEU A 459 -3.46 14.12 -4.20
N PRO A 460 -3.39 15.00 -5.22
CA PRO A 460 -4.27 14.85 -6.37
C PRO A 460 -4.13 13.49 -7.07
N ASN A 461 -2.93 12.91 -7.06
CA ASN A 461 -2.69 11.55 -7.59
C ASN A 461 -3.26 10.46 -6.67
N ARG A 462 -3.05 10.60 -5.36
CA ARG A 462 -3.49 9.62 -4.34
C ARG A 462 -4.28 10.30 -3.23
N PRO A 463 -5.51 10.77 -3.52
CA PRO A 463 -6.31 11.44 -2.51
C PRO A 463 -6.71 10.45 -1.42
N THR A 464 -6.80 10.92 -0.19
CA THR A 464 -7.09 10.10 0.99
C THR A 464 -8.48 10.36 1.57
N LEU A 465 -9.11 11.46 1.15
CA LEU A 465 -10.45 11.89 1.52
C LEU A 465 -11.20 12.37 0.26
N SER A 466 -12.52 12.24 0.29
CA SER A 466 -13.42 12.98 -0.59
C SER A 466 -14.57 13.59 0.22
N ARG A 467 -15.01 14.78 -0.15
CA ARG A 467 -15.86 15.66 0.68
C ARG A 467 -17.21 15.99 0.06
N ARG A 468 -17.37 15.72 -1.23
CA ARG A 468 -18.60 15.91 -2.00
C ARG A 468 -18.96 14.59 -2.69
N PHE A 469 -20.21 14.48 -3.10
CA PHE A 469 -20.63 13.42 -4.02
C PHE A 469 -20.45 13.90 -5.47
N MET A 470 -20.53 12.97 -6.43
CA MET A 470 -20.55 13.33 -7.85
C MET A 470 -21.72 14.31 -8.12
N PRO A 471 -21.49 15.41 -8.85
CA PRO A 471 -22.55 16.36 -9.16
C PRO A 471 -23.60 15.76 -10.11
N GLU A 472 -24.86 16.14 -9.89
CA GLU A 472 -25.99 15.70 -10.70
C GLU A 472 -26.36 16.76 -11.75
N LEU A 473 -26.73 16.32 -12.96
CA LEU A 473 -27.13 17.22 -14.05
C LEU A 473 -28.24 18.18 -13.59
N GLY A 474 -28.04 19.48 -13.84
CA GLY A 474 -28.99 20.53 -13.47
C GLY A 474 -28.84 21.07 -12.04
N THR A 475 -27.85 20.59 -11.28
CA THR A 475 -27.50 21.17 -9.97
C THR A 475 -26.46 22.29 -10.10
N GLY A 476 -26.33 23.11 -9.05
CA GLY A 476 -25.29 24.14 -8.97
C GLY A 476 -23.88 23.55 -9.01
N ASP A 477 -23.67 22.40 -8.36
CA ASP A 477 -22.38 21.69 -8.37
C ASP A 477 -22.00 21.22 -9.78
N TYR A 478 -22.97 20.82 -10.60
CA TYR A 478 -22.70 20.45 -12.01
C TYR A 478 -22.31 21.66 -12.84
N MET A 479 -22.95 22.81 -12.62
CA MET A 479 -22.55 24.07 -13.26
C MET A 479 -21.16 24.54 -12.79
N GLU A 480 -20.81 24.32 -11.51
CA GLU A 480 -19.47 24.59 -10.98
C GLU A 480 -18.42 23.70 -11.67
N LEU A 481 -18.68 22.39 -11.80
CA LEU A 481 -17.82 21.44 -12.51
C LEU A 481 -17.63 21.84 -13.99
N GLU A 482 -18.70 22.24 -14.68
CA GLU A 482 -18.64 22.66 -16.08
C GLU A 482 -17.84 23.96 -16.27
N ALA A 483 -17.94 24.89 -15.32
CA ALA A 483 -17.25 26.17 -15.37
C ALA A 483 -15.76 26.08 -14.99
N ASP A 484 -15.44 25.30 -13.95
CA ASP A 484 -14.07 25.15 -13.43
C ASP A 484 -13.85 23.73 -12.86
N PRO A 485 -13.54 22.75 -13.73
CA PRO A 485 -13.41 21.36 -13.32
C PRO A 485 -12.23 21.12 -12.39
N ASP A 486 -11.16 21.90 -12.51
CA ASP A 486 -9.97 21.77 -11.67
C ASP A 486 -10.26 22.25 -10.25
N ASN A 487 -10.93 23.40 -10.09
CA ASN A 487 -11.34 23.88 -8.77
C ASN A 487 -12.38 22.95 -8.12
N PHE A 488 -13.35 22.43 -8.89
CA PHE A 488 -14.31 21.46 -8.38
C PHE A 488 -13.63 20.16 -7.91
N PHE A 489 -12.64 19.68 -8.66
CA PHE A 489 -11.81 18.53 -8.28
C PHE A 489 -11.13 18.76 -6.93
N LEU A 490 -10.46 19.90 -6.75
CA LEU A 490 -9.75 20.25 -5.51
C LEU A 490 -10.70 20.35 -4.30
N LYS A 491 -11.87 20.98 -4.48
CA LYS A 491 -12.93 21.05 -3.47
C LYS A 491 -13.54 19.67 -3.13
N THR A 492 -13.38 18.70 -4.02
CA THR A 492 -13.87 17.33 -3.81
C THR A 492 -12.87 16.48 -3.03
N ILE A 493 -11.59 16.52 -3.37
CA ILE A 493 -10.54 15.66 -2.78
C ILE A 493 -10.02 16.17 -1.42
N THR A 494 -8.88 15.63 -0.94
CA THR A 494 -8.29 15.97 0.35
C THR A 494 -8.04 17.48 0.49
N PRO A 495 -8.60 18.12 1.55
CA PRO A 495 -8.41 19.55 1.82
C PRO A 495 -6.96 19.87 2.24
N GLN A 496 -6.64 21.17 2.25
CA GLN A 496 -5.26 21.66 2.44
C GLN A 496 -4.61 21.18 3.74
N MET A 497 -5.31 21.31 4.87
CA MET A 497 -4.79 20.91 6.18
C MET A 497 -4.45 19.42 6.25
N GLN A 498 -5.38 18.58 5.81
CA GLN A 498 -5.20 17.13 5.79
C GLN A 498 -4.12 16.73 4.79
N THR A 499 -3.94 17.51 3.72
CA THR A 499 -2.82 17.34 2.78
C THR A 499 -1.49 17.60 3.45
N LEU A 500 -1.33 18.74 4.13
CA LEU A 500 -0.09 19.06 4.85
C LEU A 500 0.25 17.99 5.89
N LEU A 501 -0.73 17.61 6.71
CA LEU A 501 -0.53 16.59 7.74
C LEU A 501 -0.20 15.21 7.13
N GLY A 502 -0.94 14.80 6.09
CA GLY A 502 -0.79 13.51 5.45
C GLY A 502 0.53 13.37 4.70
N VAL A 503 0.91 14.38 3.91
CA VAL A 503 2.16 14.39 3.13
C VAL A 503 3.38 14.40 4.06
N SER A 504 3.36 15.22 5.12
CA SER A 504 4.45 15.21 6.12
C SER A 504 4.58 13.86 6.83
N LEU A 505 3.45 13.19 7.13
CA LEU A 505 3.49 11.85 7.72
C LEU A 505 4.18 10.86 6.77
N ILE A 506 3.70 10.73 5.53
CA ILE A 506 4.25 9.74 4.60
C ILE A 506 5.68 10.07 4.16
N GLU A 507 6.11 11.33 4.25
CA GLU A 507 7.52 11.71 4.09
C GLU A 507 8.39 11.02 5.15
N ILE A 508 7.97 11.09 6.42
CA ILE A 508 8.67 10.44 7.53
C ILE A 508 8.68 8.92 7.34
N LEU A 509 7.52 8.34 7.00
CA LEU A 509 7.37 6.89 6.87
C LEU A 509 8.11 6.29 5.66
N SER A 510 8.41 7.11 4.65
CA SER A 510 9.12 6.67 3.44
C SER A 510 10.65 6.82 3.53
N ARG A 511 11.19 7.30 4.67
CA ARG A 511 12.63 7.52 4.85
C ARG A 511 13.34 6.28 5.40
N HIS A 512 14.44 5.90 4.75
CA HIS A 512 15.40 4.96 5.33
C HIS A 512 16.34 5.70 6.29
N THR A 513 16.64 5.08 7.43
CA THR A 513 17.65 5.59 8.36
C THR A 513 19.03 5.03 8.07
N SER A 514 20.07 5.69 8.60
CA SER A 514 21.46 5.23 8.50
C SER A 514 21.78 3.96 9.28
N GLU A 515 20.87 3.52 10.17
CA GLU A 515 21.01 2.31 10.98
C GLU A 515 20.11 1.16 10.47
N GLU A 516 19.54 1.32 9.27
CA GLU A 516 18.72 0.30 8.66
C GLU A 516 19.56 -0.93 8.27
N VAL A 517 18.96 -2.11 8.37
CA VAL A 517 19.58 -3.37 7.97
C VAL A 517 18.74 -4.00 6.88
N TYR A 518 19.30 -4.05 5.67
CA TYR A 518 18.58 -4.52 4.49
C TYR A 518 18.58 -6.05 4.38
N LEU A 519 17.68 -6.56 3.54
CA LEU A 519 17.56 -7.97 3.22
C LEU A 519 18.89 -8.50 2.70
N GLY A 520 19.35 -9.63 3.26
CA GLY A 520 20.68 -10.18 2.97
C GLY A 520 21.82 -9.56 3.78
N GLN A 521 21.51 -8.68 4.74
CA GLN A 521 22.45 -8.14 5.72
C GLN A 521 22.09 -8.56 7.15
N ARG A 522 23.05 -8.46 8.07
CA ARG A 522 22.85 -8.65 9.52
C ARG A 522 23.61 -7.59 10.31
N ASP A 523 23.10 -7.27 11.50
CA ASP A 523 23.73 -6.33 12.44
C ASP A 523 25.15 -6.76 12.84
N PHE A 524 25.39 -8.06 12.95
CA PHE A 524 26.68 -8.62 13.38
C PHE A 524 27.09 -9.80 12.49
N PRO A 525 28.35 -9.85 12.01
CA PRO A 525 28.82 -10.93 11.16
C PRO A 525 28.92 -12.28 11.89
N GLU A 526 29.24 -12.28 13.18
CA GLU A 526 29.41 -13.49 14.01
C GLU A 526 28.10 -13.96 14.69
N TRP A 527 26.96 -13.78 14.03
CA TRP A 527 25.65 -14.19 14.57
C TRP A 527 25.51 -15.72 14.76
N THR A 528 26.38 -16.51 14.13
CA THR A 528 26.53 -17.94 14.38
C THR A 528 27.97 -18.40 14.10
N ASN A 529 28.38 -19.51 14.72
CA ASN A 529 29.67 -20.18 14.43
C ASN A 529 29.53 -21.28 13.37
N ASP A 530 28.30 -21.55 12.90
CA ASP A 530 28.01 -22.59 11.93
C ASP A 530 28.42 -22.10 10.53
N GLN A 531 29.56 -22.55 10.02
CA GLN A 531 30.11 -22.09 8.75
C GLN A 531 29.15 -22.33 7.57
N GLU A 532 28.46 -23.48 7.53
CA GLU A 532 27.51 -23.78 6.47
C GLU A 532 26.35 -22.77 6.40
N ALA A 533 25.90 -22.27 7.55
CA ALA A 533 24.87 -21.24 7.63
C ALA A 533 25.38 -19.87 7.16
N LEU A 534 26.62 -19.52 7.52
CA LEU A 534 27.27 -18.30 7.04
C LEU A 534 27.44 -18.32 5.51
N ASP A 535 27.87 -19.46 4.96
CA ASP A 535 28.07 -19.64 3.52
C ASP A 535 26.75 -19.56 2.75
N ALA A 536 25.68 -20.17 3.28
CA ALA A 536 24.34 -20.07 2.71
C ALA A 536 23.82 -18.62 2.75
N PHE A 537 24.08 -17.87 3.83
CA PHE A 537 23.68 -16.47 3.93
C PHE A 537 24.46 -15.58 2.94
N ALA A 538 25.75 -15.86 2.74
CA ALA A 538 26.58 -15.16 1.74
C ALA A 538 26.06 -15.41 0.31
N ARG A 539 25.63 -16.65 -0.01
CA ARG A 539 24.98 -16.94 -1.29
C ARG A 539 23.68 -16.16 -1.47
N PHE A 540 22.86 -16.06 -0.42
CA PHE A 540 21.64 -15.27 -0.43
C PHE A 540 21.91 -13.79 -0.75
N GLY A 541 22.86 -13.15 -0.05
CA GLY A 541 23.25 -11.76 -0.32
C GLY A 541 23.77 -11.55 -1.75
N LYS A 542 24.58 -12.48 -2.27
CA LYS A 542 25.05 -12.43 -3.67
C LYS A 542 23.91 -12.54 -4.67
N GLN A 543 22.93 -13.40 -4.42
CA GLN A 543 21.76 -13.56 -5.29
C GLN A 543 20.91 -12.29 -5.31
N LEU A 544 20.73 -11.62 -4.17
CA LEU A 544 20.03 -10.34 -4.11
C LEU A 544 20.74 -9.26 -4.93
N GLY A 545 22.08 -9.17 -4.87
CA GLY A 545 22.84 -8.25 -5.72
C GLY A 545 22.61 -8.50 -7.23
N ALA A 546 22.57 -9.78 -7.64
CA ALA A 546 22.28 -10.13 -9.04
C ALA A 546 20.84 -9.81 -9.46
N ILE A 547 19.89 -9.89 -8.53
CA ILE A 547 18.50 -9.47 -8.78
C ILE A 547 18.45 -7.97 -8.99
N GLU A 548 19.12 -7.18 -8.15
CA GLU A 548 19.18 -5.73 -8.30
C GLU A 548 19.69 -5.30 -9.68
N ASP A 549 20.79 -5.91 -10.14
CA ASP A 549 21.34 -5.69 -11.49
C ASP A 549 20.32 -6.03 -12.59
N SER A 550 19.51 -7.07 -12.38
CA SER A 550 18.45 -7.46 -13.33
C SER A 550 17.32 -6.43 -13.35
N ILE A 551 16.87 -5.96 -12.19
CA ILE A 551 15.82 -4.95 -12.10
C ILE A 551 16.29 -3.63 -12.74
N MET A 552 17.54 -3.22 -12.51
CA MET A 552 18.12 -2.05 -13.18
C MET A 552 18.06 -2.16 -14.70
N LYS A 553 18.40 -3.33 -15.26
CA LYS A 553 18.32 -3.57 -16.72
C LYS A 553 16.88 -3.52 -17.23
N MET A 554 15.93 -4.11 -16.49
CA MET A 554 14.52 -4.06 -16.86
C MET A 554 13.97 -2.63 -16.83
N ASN A 555 14.35 -1.82 -15.84
CA ASN A 555 13.90 -0.43 -15.72
C ASN A 555 14.35 0.48 -16.87
N ILE A 556 15.39 0.12 -17.63
CA ILE A 556 15.86 0.86 -18.81
C ILE A 556 15.39 0.23 -20.13
N ASP A 557 14.72 -0.92 -20.11
CA ASP A 557 14.19 -1.56 -21.31
C ASP A 557 12.87 -0.89 -21.70
N GLU A 558 12.90 -0.11 -22.78
CA GLU A 558 11.73 0.62 -23.31
C GLU A 558 10.57 -0.29 -23.72
N LYS A 559 10.81 -1.60 -23.89
CA LYS A 559 9.75 -2.58 -24.14
C LYS A 559 8.90 -2.88 -22.90
N LEU A 560 9.45 -2.66 -21.70
CA LEU A 560 8.78 -2.89 -20.41
C LEU A 560 8.14 -1.58 -19.91
N ARG A 561 7.04 -1.21 -20.57
CA ARG A 561 6.41 0.12 -20.43
C ARG A 561 5.82 0.36 -19.04
N ASN A 562 5.35 -0.68 -18.33
CA ASN A 562 4.72 -0.53 -17.01
C ASN A 562 5.74 -0.17 -15.91
N ARG A 563 7.04 -0.34 -16.19
CA ARG A 563 8.11 -0.08 -15.22
C ARG A 563 8.37 1.39 -14.96
N THR A 564 8.05 2.28 -15.90
CA THR A 564 8.33 3.72 -15.78
C THR A 564 7.09 4.59 -15.99
N GLY A 565 6.22 4.21 -16.92
CA GLY A 565 5.00 4.93 -17.24
C GLY A 565 5.22 6.34 -17.83
N PRO A 566 4.13 7.10 -17.99
CA PRO A 566 4.18 8.49 -18.45
C PRO A 566 4.85 9.41 -17.43
N VAL A 567 4.79 9.10 -16.13
CA VAL A 567 5.43 9.87 -15.04
C VAL A 567 6.95 9.71 -14.98
N LYS A 568 7.53 8.79 -15.76
CA LYS A 568 8.97 8.52 -15.84
C LYS A 568 9.59 8.14 -14.49
N VAL A 569 8.85 7.37 -13.68
CA VAL A 569 9.31 6.88 -12.37
C VAL A 569 9.65 5.39 -12.48
N PRO A 570 10.94 5.00 -12.54
CA PRO A 570 11.32 3.59 -12.58
C PRO A 570 10.87 2.83 -11.34
N TYR A 571 10.36 1.61 -11.52
CA TYR A 571 9.94 0.77 -10.39
C TYR A 571 11.17 0.22 -9.65
N THR A 572 11.48 0.81 -8.49
CA THR A 572 12.65 0.47 -7.67
C THR A 572 12.31 -0.02 -6.27
N LEU A 573 11.02 -0.15 -5.92
CA LEU A 573 10.57 -0.51 -4.57
C LEU A 573 11.05 -1.88 -4.08
N LEU A 574 11.42 -2.78 -5.00
CA LEU A 574 11.95 -4.11 -4.70
C LEU A 574 13.46 -4.25 -4.99
N PHE A 575 14.19 -3.13 -5.06
CA PHE A 575 15.65 -3.17 -5.01
C PHE A 575 16.08 -3.60 -3.60
N PRO A 576 16.94 -4.62 -3.46
CA PRO A 576 17.43 -5.06 -2.16
C PRO A 576 18.14 -3.97 -1.35
N THR A 577 18.94 -3.12 -2.01
CA THR A 577 19.77 -2.12 -1.31
C THR A 577 19.27 -0.69 -1.46
N SER A 578 19.67 0.16 -0.51
CA SER A 578 19.38 1.59 -0.52
C SER A 578 20.35 2.38 0.33
N GLU A 579 20.35 3.69 0.11
CA GLU A 579 21.05 4.65 0.95
C GLU A 579 20.07 5.27 1.95
N PRO A 580 20.55 5.82 3.08
CA PRO A 580 19.70 6.58 3.99
C PRO A 580 19.10 7.78 3.25
N SER A 581 17.83 8.10 3.53
CA SER A 581 16.99 9.16 2.94
C SER A 581 15.71 8.59 2.30
N LEU A 582 14.96 9.50 1.67
CA LEU A 582 13.78 9.24 0.88
C LEU A 582 14.20 8.82 -0.54
N THR A 583 14.37 7.51 -0.75
CA THR A 583 14.96 6.98 -1.98
C THR A 583 13.97 6.20 -2.85
N GLY A 584 12.86 5.72 -2.28
CA GLY A 584 11.88 4.89 -2.98
C GLY A 584 12.45 3.56 -3.49
N ARG A 585 13.40 3.00 -2.74
CA ARG A 585 14.07 1.73 -3.02
C ARG A 585 14.70 1.18 -1.75
N GLY A 586 15.00 -0.11 -1.71
CA GLY A 586 15.57 -0.78 -0.54
C GLY A 586 14.56 -1.67 0.14
N ILE A 587 14.97 -2.90 0.44
CA ILE A 587 14.15 -3.85 1.20
C ILE A 587 14.79 -4.03 2.57
N PRO A 588 14.28 -3.38 3.64
CA PRO A 588 14.68 -3.69 5.01
C PRO A 588 14.41 -5.15 5.36
N ASN A 589 15.11 -5.68 6.37
CA ASN A 589 14.81 -7.01 6.88
C ASN A 589 13.41 -7.11 7.51
N SER A 590 12.88 -6.00 8.04
CA SER A 590 11.75 -5.96 8.97
C SER A 590 10.81 -4.78 8.71
N VAL A 591 9.61 -4.85 9.27
CA VAL A 591 8.69 -3.72 9.42
C VAL A 591 9.27 -2.73 10.44
N SER A 592 10.13 -1.82 9.97
CA SER A 592 10.95 -0.94 10.83
C SER A 592 10.41 0.48 10.98
N VAL A 593 9.50 0.90 10.10
CA VAL A 593 8.94 2.26 9.99
C VAL A 593 7.46 2.23 9.67
#